data_AF-A0AAJ4NBS8-F1
#
_entry.id   AF-A0AAJ4NBS8-F1
#
_cell.length_a   1.000
_cell.length_b   1.000
_cell.length_c   1.000
_cell.angle_alpha   90.00
_cell.angle_beta   90.00
_cell.angle_gamma   90.00
#
_symmetry.space_group_name_H-M   'P 1'
#
loop_
_entity.id
_entity.type
_entity.pdbx_description
1 polymer ?
#
loop_
_entity_poly.entity_id
_entity_poly.type
_entity_poly.pdbx_seq_one_letter_code
_entity_poly.pdbx_strand_id
1 'polypeptide(L)'
;MTGLRLQLDRMVDVLKAVAEPSRLRILALLARGDLTVSDLTIILGQSQPRVSRHLKLLAEADLIDRYQEGAWAYFRLADNAISGEVARGLLARLDNADALIERDMERLSQVKSSRQEKAAAYFSANAGSWDEIRKLHVSETAVETALRKAVGEKPFQAMLDVGTGTGRLLELFAPLYLRGVGIDINRDMLAVARANLDLAAIGNAQVRQGDVYALPVERESFDLVTIHQVLHFLDDPLAAIREAARALRPNGRLLVVDFAPHKLEFLREEHAHLRLGFSDEQMLGWMRDAGLEPEKTLELEPKAANGEEGLTVKLWLARDPRLLIADPVSHGSQKWEPVLG
;
A
#
# COMPACT_ATOMS: atom_id res chain seq x y z
N MET A 1 -10.54 8.24 -20.43
CA MET A 1 -9.09 8.36 -20.14
C MET A 1 -8.54 9.62 -20.79
N THR A 2 -8.84 10.79 -20.23
CA THR A 2 -8.05 12.00 -20.49
C THR A 2 -6.72 11.79 -19.78
N GLY A 3 -5.74 11.20 -20.50
CA GLY A 3 -4.40 11.03 -19.96
C GLY A 3 -3.88 12.37 -19.51
N LEU A 4 -3.54 12.50 -18.23
CA LEU A 4 -2.92 13.70 -17.69
C LEU A 4 -1.67 14.03 -18.55
N ARG A 5 -1.63 15.24 -19.12
CA ARG A 5 -0.54 15.67 -20.01
C ARG A 5 0.34 16.67 -19.29
N LEU A 6 1.66 16.52 -19.41
CA LEU A 6 2.61 17.56 -19.00
C LEU A 6 2.66 18.65 -20.08
N GLN A 7 2.75 19.91 -19.63
CA GLN A 7 3.13 21.01 -20.52
C GLN A 7 4.58 20.83 -21.01
N LEU A 8 4.89 21.43 -22.16
CA LEU A 8 6.20 21.30 -22.81
C LEU A 8 7.37 21.59 -21.86
N ASP A 9 7.32 22.72 -21.15
CA ASP A 9 8.40 23.14 -20.25
C ASP A 9 8.57 22.14 -19.09
N ARG A 10 7.46 21.66 -18.51
CA ARG A 10 7.51 20.66 -17.43
C ARG A 10 8.07 19.32 -17.92
N MET A 11 7.71 18.90 -19.15
CA MET A 11 8.30 17.70 -19.75
C MET A 11 9.80 17.86 -19.95
N VAL A 12 10.26 19.02 -20.42
CA VAL A 12 11.68 19.31 -20.58
C VAL A 12 12.41 19.26 -19.23
N ASP A 13 11.82 19.81 -18.17
CA ASP A 13 12.40 19.77 -16.83
C ASP A 13 12.51 18.35 -16.28
N VAL A 14 11.47 17.53 -16.47
CA VAL A 14 11.49 16.10 -16.14
C VAL A 14 12.62 15.39 -16.90
N LEU A 15 12.72 15.59 -18.22
CA LEU A 15 13.77 14.95 -19.02
C LEU A 15 15.16 15.41 -18.61
N LYS A 16 15.38 16.69 -18.30
CA LYS A 16 16.65 17.20 -17.75
C LYS A 16 16.98 16.57 -16.40
N ALA A 17 15.98 16.40 -15.54
CA ALA A 17 16.14 15.72 -14.26
C ALA A 17 16.44 14.22 -14.43
N VAL A 18 15.99 13.57 -15.49
CA VAL A 18 16.33 12.14 -15.74
C VAL A 18 17.67 11.98 -16.48
N ALA A 19 18.05 12.92 -17.34
CA ALA A 19 19.21 12.84 -18.23
C ALA A 19 20.58 13.01 -17.52
N GLU A 20 20.83 12.19 -16.50
CA GLU A 20 22.13 12.02 -15.86
C GLU A 20 22.24 10.59 -15.30
N PRO A 21 23.40 9.92 -15.46
CA PRO A 21 23.53 8.50 -15.13
C PRO A 21 23.16 8.14 -13.69
N SER A 22 23.58 8.93 -12.70
CA SER A 22 23.30 8.64 -11.28
C SER A 22 21.81 8.77 -10.97
N ARG A 23 21.12 9.77 -11.53
CA ARG A 23 19.66 9.95 -11.37
C ARG A 23 18.87 8.81 -12.01
N LEU A 24 19.26 8.35 -13.20
CA LEU A 24 18.59 7.20 -13.82
C LEU A 24 18.79 5.91 -13.01
N ARG A 25 20.00 5.67 -12.49
CA ARG A 25 20.29 4.57 -11.56
C ARG A 25 19.46 4.64 -10.28
N ILE A 26 19.33 5.84 -9.67
CA ILE A 26 18.46 6.05 -8.50
C ILE A 26 17.01 5.69 -8.83
N LEU A 27 16.47 6.16 -9.95
CA LEU A 27 15.10 5.84 -10.36
C LEU A 27 14.92 4.33 -10.58
N ALA A 28 15.89 3.65 -11.20
CA ALA A 28 15.86 2.21 -11.39
C ALA A 28 15.83 1.44 -10.05
N LEU A 29 16.59 1.91 -9.06
CA LEU A 29 16.61 1.35 -7.71
C LEU A 29 15.30 1.61 -6.96
N LEU A 30 14.78 2.84 -7.02
CA LEU A 30 13.52 3.22 -6.36
C LEU A 30 12.27 2.58 -6.99
N ALA A 31 12.37 2.17 -8.26
CA ALA A 31 11.34 1.34 -8.89
C ALA A 31 11.28 -0.09 -8.32
N ARG A 32 12.26 -0.49 -7.49
CA ARG A 32 12.33 -1.81 -6.84
C ARG A 32 12.06 -1.72 -5.33
N GLY A 33 11.69 -0.57 -4.80
CA GLY A 33 11.32 -0.38 -3.39
C GLY A 33 11.91 0.87 -2.75
N ASP A 34 11.55 1.09 -1.50
CA ASP A 34 11.91 2.30 -0.76
C ASP A 34 13.34 2.24 -0.21
N LEU A 35 14.11 3.30 -0.50
CA LEU A 35 15.52 3.40 -0.11
C LEU A 35 15.79 4.68 0.65
N THR A 36 16.70 4.62 1.60
CA THR A 36 17.24 5.78 2.30
C THR A 36 18.44 6.34 1.55
N VAL A 37 18.88 7.54 1.92
CA VAL A 37 20.13 8.11 1.39
C VAL A 37 21.33 7.19 1.66
N SER A 38 21.36 6.53 2.82
CA SER A 38 22.44 5.63 3.20
C SER A 38 22.48 4.38 2.31
N ASP A 39 21.33 3.79 1.99
CA ASP A 39 21.28 2.64 1.07
C ASP A 39 21.78 3.04 -0.33
N LEU A 40 21.30 4.16 -0.85
CA LEU A 40 21.71 4.66 -2.16
C LEU A 40 23.20 5.03 -2.21
N THR A 41 23.76 5.55 -1.12
CA THR A 41 25.20 5.81 -0.97
C THR A 41 26.01 4.51 -1.08
N ILE A 42 25.57 3.45 -0.38
CA ILE A 42 26.20 2.13 -0.40
C ILE A 42 26.08 1.49 -1.80
N ILE A 43 24.87 1.47 -2.36
CA ILE A 43 24.58 0.82 -3.65
C ILE A 43 25.34 1.53 -4.79
N LEU A 44 25.26 2.85 -4.86
CA LEU A 44 25.86 3.60 -5.98
C LEU A 44 27.38 3.75 -5.85
N GLY A 45 27.94 3.54 -4.65
CA GLY A 45 29.35 3.80 -4.36
C GLY A 45 29.70 5.29 -4.47
N GLN A 46 28.75 6.17 -4.13
CA GLN A 46 28.89 7.62 -4.23
C GLN A 46 28.81 8.26 -2.84
N SER A 47 29.34 9.47 -2.68
CA SER A 47 29.27 10.18 -1.40
C SER A 47 27.85 10.64 -1.07
N GLN A 48 27.50 10.66 0.22
CA GLN A 48 26.18 11.10 0.70
C GLN A 48 25.79 12.51 0.22
N PRO A 49 26.67 13.54 0.18
CA PRO A 49 26.32 14.85 -0.37
C PRO A 49 25.95 14.80 -1.85
N ARG A 50 26.62 13.95 -2.65
CA ARG A 50 26.32 13.76 -4.06
C ARG A 50 24.95 13.12 -4.25
N VAL A 51 24.68 12.01 -3.55
CA VAL A 51 23.39 11.33 -3.60
C VAL A 51 22.25 12.25 -3.16
N SER A 52 22.44 13.00 -2.06
CA SER A 52 21.44 13.95 -1.56
C SER A 52 21.09 15.04 -2.58
N ARG A 53 22.10 15.55 -3.32
CA ARG A 53 21.88 16.51 -4.42
C ARG A 53 21.05 15.90 -5.55
N HIS A 54 21.33 14.66 -5.94
CA HIS A 54 20.54 13.97 -6.97
C HIS A 54 19.09 13.75 -6.55
N LEU A 55 18.86 13.32 -5.30
CA LEU A 55 17.52 13.14 -4.74
C LEU A 55 16.73 14.44 -4.70
N LYS A 56 17.36 15.55 -4.32
CA LYS A 56 16.72 16.88 -4.34
C LYS A 56 16.22 17.24 -5.74
N LEU A 57 17.05 17.09 -6.77
CA LEU A 57 16.69 17.41 -8.15
C LEU A 57 15.56 16.51 -8.68
N LEU A 58 15.56 15.23 -8.30
CA LEU A 58 14.49 14.29 -8.67
C LEU A 58 13.17 14.65 -7.97
N ALA A 59 13.21 15.08 -6.71
CA ALA A 59 12.03 15.51 -5.97
C ALA A 59 11.45 16.82 -6.51
N GLU A 60 12.28 17.79 -6.89
CA GLU A 60 11.83 19.05 -7.55
C GLU A 60 11.13 18.81 -8.91
N ALA A 61 11.44 17.68 -9.56
CA ALA A 61 10.81 17.23 -10.79
C ALA A 61 9.58 16.33 -10.58
N ASP A 62 9.14 16.12 -9.33
CA ASP A 62 8.07 15.21 -8.91
C ASP A 62 8.28 13.77 -9.42
N LEU A 63 9.55 13.34 -9.58
CA LEU A 63 9.89 11.98 -10.00
C LEU A 63 9.95 11.02 -8.81
N ILE A 64 10.21 11.54 -7.62
CA ILE A 64 10.33 10.79 -6.38
C ILE A 64 9.62 11.50 -5.24
N ASP A 65 9.09 10.73 -4.32
CA ASP A 65 8.53 11.22 -3.06
C ASP A 65 9.50 10.96 -1.90
N ARG A 66 9.45 11.83 -0.89
CA ARG A 66 10.21 11.70 0.36
C ARG A 66 9.25 11.66 1.54
N TYR A 67 9.44 10.71 2.44
CA TYR A 67 8.70 10.65 3.71
C TYR A 67 9.63 10.31 4.88
N GLN A 68 9.18 10.63 6.10
CA GLN A 68 9.90 10.34 7.34
C GLN A 68 9.30 9.12 8.02
N GLU A 69 10.16 8.25 8.53
CA GLU A 69 9.78 7.11 9.37
C GLU A 69 10.79 6.98 10.52
N GLY A 70 10.40 7.44 11.70
CA GLY A 70 11.29 7.64 12.83
C GLY A 70 12.48 8.54 12.48
N ALA A 71 13.71 8.05 12.73
CA ALA A 71 14.93 8.79 12.45
C ALA A 71 15.36 8.79 10.97
N TRP A 72 14.62 8.11 10.08
CA TRP A 72 15.06 7.83 8.72
C TRP A 72 14.19 8.52 7.67
N ALA A 73 14.85 9.01 6.63
CA ALA A 73 14.21 9.55 5.44
C ALA A 73 14.23 8.51 4.32
N TYR A 74 13.04 8.08 3.91
CA TYR A 74 12.87 7.18 2.78
C TYR A 74 12.49 7.97 1.53
N PHE A 75 12.96 7.46 0.41
CA PHE A 75 12.67 7.94 -0.93
C PHE A 75 12.04 6.81 -1.72
N ARG A 76 11.16 7.17 -2.64
CA ARG A 76 10.46 6.23 -3.53
C ARG A 76 10.12 6.87 -4.84
N LEU A 77 9.83 6.06 -5.85
CA LEU A 77 9.31 6.56 -7.11
C LEU A 77 7.93 7.19 -6.89
N ALA A 78 7.63 8.32 -7.54
CA ALA A 78 6.36 9.00 -7.36
C ALA A 78 5.16 8.13 -7.82
N ASP A 79 4.14 8.06 -6.98
CA ASP A 79 2.98 7.16 -7.16
C ASP A 79 1.86 7.79 -8.01
N ASN A 80 1.63 9.10 -7.87
CA ASN A 80 0.46 9.81 -8.43
C ASN A 80 0.81 10.95 -9.41
N ALA A 81 2.10 11.18 -9.70
CA ALA A 81 2.53 12.21 -10.66
C ALA A 81 2.70 11.63 -12.06
N ILE A 82 2.33 12.41 -13.09
CA ILE A 82 2.60 12.09 -14.51
C ILE A 82 4.11 11.85 -14.72
N SER A 83 4.95 12.60 -13.99
CA SER A 83 6.40 12.42 -13.96
C SER A 83 6.82 10.99 -13.58
N GLY A 84 6.12 10.37 -12.62
CA GLY A 84 6.36 8.98 -12.22
C GLY A 84 6.03 7.98 -13.34
N GLU A 85 4.98 8.22 -14.11
CA GLU A 85 4.65 7.40 -15.29
C GLU A 85 5.72 7.54 -16.39
N VAL A 86 6.19 8.76 -16.64
CA VAL A 86 7.30 9.02 -17.57
C VAL A 86 8.55 8.26 -17.12
N ALA A 87 8.91 8.33 -15.83
CA ALA A 87 10.04 7.60 -15.28
C ALA A 87 9.90 6.08 -15.50
N ARG A 88 8.74 5.49 -15.15
CA ARG A 88 8.47 4.07 -15.39
C ARG A 88 8.59 3.69 -16.86
N GLY A 89 8.05 4.53 -17.76
CA GLY A 89 8.14 4.31 -19.21
C GLY A 89 9.57 4.34 -19.74
N LEU A 90 10.44 5.20 -19.19
CA LEU A 90 11.86 5.24 -19.52
C LEU A 90 12.59 4.01 -18.97
N LEU A 91 12.35 3.66 -17.70
CA LEU A 91 12.97 2.50 -17.05
C LEU A 91 12.59 1.18 -17.74
N ALA A 92 11.38 1.06 -18.28
CA ALA A 92 10.95 -0.11 -19.05
C ALA A 92 11.73 -0.33 -20.36
N ARG A 93 12.49 0.68 -20.83
CA ARG A 93 13.33 0.62 -22.03
C ARG A 93 14.82 0.53 -21.70
N LEU A 94 15.18 0.59 -20.42
CA LEU A 94 16.56 0.45 -19.97
C LEU A 94 16.99 -1.01 -20.13
N ASP A 95 18.19 -1.24 -20.68
CA ASP A 95 18.76 -2.58 -20.74
C ASP A 95 19.15 -3.02 -19.33
N ASN A 96 18.44 -4.03 -18.81
CA ASN A 96 18.71 -4.58 -17.49
C ASN A 96 20.01 -5.40 -17.46
N ALA A 97 20.58 -5.77 -18.62
CA ALA A 97 21.87 -6.44 -18.75
C ALA A 97 23.07 -5.46 -18.82
N ASP A 98 22.83 -4.16 -18.68
CA ASP A 98 23.91 -3.19 -18.52
C ASP A 98 24.71 -3.49 -17.24
N ALA A 99 26.03 -3.65 -17.36
CA ALA A 99 26.90 -4.08 -16.26
C ALA A 99 26.84 -3.16 -15.02
N LEU A 100 26.56 -1.87 -15.18
CA LEU A 100 26.43 -0.95 -14.05
C LEU A 100 25.09 -1.14 -13.34
N ILE A 101 24.01 -1.37 -14.11
CA ILE A 101 22.67 -1.66 -13.58
C ILE A 101 22.66 -3.02 -12.87
N GLU A 102 23.23 -4.07 -13.47
CA GLU A 102 23.34 -5.38 -12.83
C GLU A 102 24.07 -5.30 -11.48
N ARG A 103 25.22 -4.61 -11.45
CA ARG A 103 25.99 -4.41 -10.22
C ARG A 103 25.22 -3.63 -9.14
N ASP A 104 24.44 -2.64 -9.54
CA ASP A 104 23.58 -1.91 -8.61
C ASP A 104 22.44 -2.79 -8.07
N MET A 105 21.87 -3.66 -8.90
CA MET A 105 20.84 -4.62 -8.49
C MET A 105 21.39 -5.70 -7.55
N GLU A 106 22.62 -6.16 -7.76
CA GLU A 106 23.32 -7.06 -6.83
C GLU A 106 23.52 -6.42 -5.45
N ARG A 107 23.99 -5.16 -5.42
CA ARG A 107 24.16 -4.41 -4.17
C ARG A 107 22.82 -4.11 -3.49
N LEU A 108 21.79 -3.80 -4.27
CA LEU A 108 20.43 -3.66 -3.75
C LEU A 108 19.98 -4.95 -3.08
N SER A 109 20.22 -6.10 -3.71
CA SER A 109 19.92 -7.42 -3.13
C SER A 109 20.63 -7.62 -1.80
N GLN A 110 21.92 -7.29 -1.70
CA GLN A 110 22.69 -7.37 -0.44
C GLN A 110 22.10 -6.46 0.66
N VAL A 111 21.72 -5.22 0.33
CA VAL A 111 21.05 -4.31 1.27
C VAL A 111 19.72 -4.89 1.75
N LYS A 112 18.92 -5.45 0.83
CA LYS A 112 17.64 -6.09 1.16
C LYS A 112 17.83 -7.31 2.06
N SER A 113 18.79 -8.19 1.78
CA SER A 113 19.12 -9.34 2.63
C SER A 113 19.53 -8.91 4.04
N SER A 114 20.37 -7.88 4.19
CA SER A 114 20.73 -7.37 5.52
C SER A 114 19.54 -6.80 6.29
N ARG A 115 18.58 -6.17 5.61
CA ARG A 115 17.32 -5.72 6.22
C ARG A 115 16.43 -6.89 6.63
N GLN A 116 16.32 -7.90 5.78
CA GLN A 116 15.56 -9.12 6.04
C GLN A 116 16.10 -9.84 7.29
N GLU A 117 17.41 -9.98 7.43
CA GLU A 117 18.04 -10.58 8.62
C GLU A 117 17.68 -9.82 9.91
N LYS A 118 17.75 -8.49 9.88
CA LYS A 118 17.37 -7.64 11.03
C LYS A 118 15.88 -7.74 11.35
N ALA A 119 15.04 -7.72 10.34
CA ALA A 119 13.60 -7.87 10.49
C ALA A 119 13.23 -9.25 11.04
N ALA A 120 13.88 -10.32 10.57
CA ALA A 120 13.70 -11.68 11.06
C ALA A 120 14.17 -11.84 12.51
N ALA A 121 15.31 -11.24 12.88
CA ALA A 121 15.80 -11.25 14.26
C ALA A 121 14.84 -10.52 15.21
N TYR A 122 14.31 -9.37 14.80
CA TYR A 122 13.26 -8.66 15.55
C TYR A 122 12.00 -9.51 15.67
N PHE A 123 11.50 -10.01 14.54
CA PHE A 123 10.27 -10.80 14.52
C PHE A 123 10.41 -12.04 15.40
N SER A 124 11.53 -12.77 15.34
CA SER A 124 11.81 -13.91 16.21
C SER A 124 11.85 -13.55 17.70
N ALA A 125 12.32 -12.36 18.06
CA ALA A 125 12.36 -11.91 19.45
C ALA A 125 10.97 -11.52 19.99
N ASN A 126 10.06 -11.10 19.10
CA ASN A 126 8.73 -10.59 19.45
C ASN A 126 7.60 -11.60 19.14
N ALA A 127 7.85 -12.63 18.33
CA ALA A 127 6.86 -13.61 17.84
C ALA A 127 6.24 -14.48 18.94
N GLY A 128 6.91 -14.65 20.09
CA GLY A 128 6.41 -15.46 21.20
C GLY A 128 5.02 -15.04 21.71
N SER A 129 4.66 -13.75 21.60
CA SER A 129 3.33 -13.23 21.98
C SER A 129 2.28 -13.40 20.87
N TRP A 130 2.69 -13.55 19.61
CA TRP A 130 1.80 -13.60 18.44
C TRP A 130 1.41 -15.04 18.05
N ASP A 131 2.29 -16.02 18.30
CA ASP A 131 2.03 -17.43 18.00
C ASP A 131 0.97 -18.08 18.92
N GLU A 132 0.67 -17.49 20.09
CA GLU A 132 -0.39 -18.00 20.97
C GLU A 132 -1.80 -17.65 20.46
N ILE A 133 -2.00 -16.45 19.91
CA ILE A 133 -3.27 -16.08 19.28
C ILE A 133 -3.53 -16.98 18.06
N ARG A 134 -2.49 -17.28 17.25
CA ARG A 134 -2.58 -18.14 16.05
C ARG A 134 -3.13 -19.55 16.33
N LYS A 135 -3.04 -20.07 17.56
CA LYS A 135 -3.58 -21.40 17.92
C LYS A 135 -5.11 -21.45 17.97
N LEU A 136 -5.78 -20.30 18.11
CA LEU A 136 -7.24 -20.19 18.28
C LEU A 136 -7.99 -19.93 16.96
N HIS A 137 -7.29 -19.95 15.82
CA HIS A 137 -7.79 -19.39 14.57
C HIS A 137 -8.36 -20.40 13.57
N VAL A 138 -9.29 -19.90 12.76
CA VAL A 138 -9.54 -20.36 11.38
C VAL A 138 -8.20 -20.46 10.63
N SER A 139 -8.02 -21.50 9.82
CA SER A 139 -6.83 -21.61 8.97
C SER A 139 -6.63 -20.34 8.13
N GLU A 140 -5.43 -19.77 8.16
CA GLU A 140 -5.03 -18.60 7.36
C GLU A 140 -5.37 -18.81 5.87
N THR A 141 -5.13 -20.02 5.35
CA THR A 141 -5.50 -20.40 3.98
C THR A 141 -7.00 -20.26 3.67
N ALA A 142 -7.88 -20.54 4.65
CA ALA A 142 -9.32 -20.41 4.48
C ALA A 142 -9.75 -18.93 4.46
N VAL A 143 -9.13 -18.11 5.32
CA VAL A 143 -9.33 -16.64 5.32
C VAL A 143 -8.86 -16.05 3.99
N GLU A 144 -7.67 -16.41 3.51
CA GLU A 144 -7.14 -15.96 2.21
C GLU A 144 -8.03 -16.38 1.03
N THR A 145 -8.57 -17.60 1.07
CA THR A 145 -9.52 -18.08 0.05
C THR A 145 -10.80 -17.25 0.06
N ALA A 146 -11.33 -16.94 1.25
CA ALA A 146 -12.53 -16.12 1.39
C ALA A 146 -12.30 -14.67 0.93
N LEU A 147 -11.14 -14.09 1.27
CA LEU A 147 -10.67 -12.78 0.84
C LEU A 147 -10.63 -12.69 -0.69
N ARG A 148 -9.95 -13.63 -1.36
CA ARG A 148 -9.89 -13.70 -2.84
C ARG A 148 -11.27 -13.83 -3.47
N LYS A 149 -12.14 -14.69 -2.90
CA LYS A 149 -13.51 -14.86 -3.38
C LYS A 149 -14.38 -13.62 -3.17
N ALA A 150 -14.15 -12.84 -2.12
CA ALA A 150 -14.88 -11.60 -1.86
C ALA A 150 -14.45 -10.47 -2.81
N VAL A 151 -13.14 -10.29 -3.00
CA VAL A 151 -12.60 -9.26 -3.90
C VAL A 151 -12.82 -9.61 -5.38
N GLY A 152 -12.75 -10.89 -5.73
CA GLY A 152 -12.80 -11.37 -7.11
C GLY A 152 -11.45 -11.25 -7.83
N GLU A 153 -11.44 -11.58 -9.12
CA GLU A 153 -10.20 -11.73 -9.92
C GLU A 153 -9.95 -10.58 -10.90
N LYS A 154 -10.85 -9.59 -10.95
CA LYS A 154 -10.70 -8.46 -11.87
C LYS A 154 -9.55 -7.56 -11.41
N PRO A 155 -8.57 -7.25 -12.29
CA PRO A 155 -7.54 -6.29 -11.96
C PRO A 155 -8.11 -4.89 -11.68
N PHE A 156 -7.43 -4.15 -10.83
CA PHE A 156 -7.74 -2.79 -10.44
C PHE A 156 -6.46 -1.96 -10.33
N GLN A 157 -6.58 -0.64 -10.23
CA GLN A 157 -5.45 0.27 -10.29
C GLN A 157 -4.72 0.35 -8.96
N ALA A 158 -5.44 0.58 -7.86
CA ALA A 158 -4.82 0.95 -6.60
C ALA A 158 -5.43 0.22 -5.40
N MET A 159 -4.55 -0.31 -4.54
CA MET A 159 -4.90 -0.91 -3.24
C MET A 159 -4.32 -0.11 -2.07
N LEU A 160 -5.09 0.03 -0.99
CA LEU A 160 -4.62 0.49 0.32
C LEU A 160 -4.88 -0.58 1.37
N ASP A 161 -3.89 -0.90 2.19
CA ASP A 161 -4.01 -1.81 3.32
C ASP A 161 -3.72 -1.05 4.62
N VAL A 162 -4.75 -0.87 5.45
CA VAL A 162 -4.69 -0.08 6.69
C VAL A 162 -4.41 -1.02 7.86
N GLY A 163 -3.35 -0.74 8.61
CA GLY A 163 -2.77 -1.66 9.58
C GLY A 163 -2.14 -2.88 8.89
N THR A 164 -1.23 -2.62 7.95
CA THR A 164 -0.70 -3.65 7.03
C THR A 164 0.09 -4.75 7.73
N GLY A 165 0.56 -4.52 8.96
CA GLY A 165 1.33 -5.48 9.73
C GLY A 165 2.53 -5.98 8.95
N THR A 166 2.54 -7.27 8.62
CA THR A 166 3.61 -7.94 7.87
C THR A 166 3.47 -7.83 6.34
N GLY A 167 2.50 -7.06 5.83
CA GLY A 167 2.26 -6.84 4.40
C GLY A 167 1.53 -7.98 3.68
N ARG A 168 0.91 -8.92 4.40
CA ARG A 168 0.35 -10.14 3.82
C ARG A 168 -0.77 -9.88 2.82
N LEU A 169 -1.64 -8.90 3.08
CA LEU A 169 -2.76 -8.56 2.19
C LEU A 169 -2.28 -7.94 0.88
N LEU A 170 -1.22 -7.11 0.95
CA LEU A 170 -0.53 -6.61 -0.25
C LEU A 170 0.02 -7.78 -1.07
N GLU A 171 0.70 -8.74 -0.44
CA GLU A 171 1.22 -9.93 -1.12
C GLU A 171 0.10 -10.75 -1.78
N LEU A 172 -0.99 -11.00 -1.05
CA LEU A 172 -2.13 -11.77 -1.53
C LEU A 172 -2.73 -11.19 -2.81
N PHE A 173 -2.90 -9.87 -2.85
CA PHE A 173 -3.57 -9.17 -3.95
C PHE A 173 -2.62 -8.55 -5.00
N ALA A 174 -1.30 -8.76 -4.87
CA ALA A 174 -0.30 -8.23 -5.78
C ALA A 174 -0.56 -8.45 -7.29
N PRO A 175 -1.12 -9.60 -7.71
CA PRO A 175 -1.48 -9.82 -9.12
C PRO A 175 -2.65 -8.96 -9.64
N LEU A 176 -3.45 -8.38 -8.73
CA LEU A 176 -4.68 -7.67 -9.09
C LEU A 176 -4.50 -6.16 -9.15
N TYR A 177 -3.57 -5.57 -8.40
CA TYR A 177 -3.37 -4.11 -8.42
C TYR A 177 -2.19 -3.69 -9.30
N LEU A 178 -2.30 -2.49 -9.88
CA LEU A 178 -1.16 -1.83 -10.50
C LEU A 178 -0.24 -1.18 -9.45
N ARG A 179 -0.81 -0.66 -8.35
CA ARG A 179 -0.08 -0.14 -7.18
C ARG A 179 -0.73 -0.53 -5.86
N GLY A 180 0.07 -0.87 -4.86
CA GLY A 180 -0.38 -1.17 -3.49
C GLY A 180 0.33 -0.31 -2.46
N VAL A 181 -0.41 0.17 -1.45
CA VAL A 181 0.13 0.95 -0.33
C VAL A 181 -0.30 0.30 0.98
N GLY A 182 0.65 -0.02 1.86
CA GLY A 182 0.35 -0.45 3.23
C GLY A 182 0.68 0.65 4.24
N ILE A 183 -0.20 0.86 5.21
CA ILE A 183 -0.01 1.82 6.31
C ILE A 183 0.01 1.07 7.63
N ASP A 184 0.97 1.35 8.50
CA ASP A 184 0.98 0.83 9.87
C ASP A 184 1.55 1.88 10.83
N ILE A 185 1.16 1.84 12.10
CA ILE A 185 1.73 2.72 13.12
C ILE A 185 3.08 2.21 13.62
N ASN A 186 3.27 0.89 13.61
CA ASN A 186 4.44 0.20 14.14
C ASN A 186 5.53 0.09 13.08
N ARG A 187 6.60 0.86 13.30
CA ARG A 187 7.77 0.90 12.43
C ARG A 187 8.47 -0.45 12.26
N ASP A 188 8.47 -1.28 13.29
CA ASP A 188 9.13 -2.58 13.23
C ASP A 188 8.34 -3.56 12.35
N MET A 189 7.00 -3.50 12.41
CA MET A 189 6.13 -4.26 11.51
C MET A 189 6.36 -3.83 10.05
N LEU A 190 6.53 -2.53 9.80
CA LEU A 190 6.86 -2.03 8.45
C LEU A 190 8.22 -2.53 7.95
N ALA A 191 9.20 -2.73 8.84
CA ALA A 191 10.47 -3.34 8.47
C ALA A 191 10.27 -4.80 8.02
N VAL A 192 9.44 -5.57 8.74
CA VAL A 192 9.05 -6.94 8.37
C VAL A 192 8.25 -6.96 7.06
N ALA A 193 7.29 -6.05 6.88
CA ALA A 193 6.51 -5.96 5.65
C ALA A 193 7.38 -5.71 4.42
N ARG A 194 8.35 -4.78 4.50
CA ARG A 194 9.30 -4.56 3.39
C ARG A 194 10.11 -5.81 3.08
N ALA A 195 10.61 -6.49 4.12
CA ALA A 195 11.35 -7.72 3.97
C ALA A 195 10.53 -8.80 3.25
N ASN A 196 9.26 -8.97 3.60
CA ASN A 196 8.34 -9.93 2.98
C ASN A 196 8.02 -9.58 1.53
N LEU A 197 7.69 -8.31 1.25
CA LEU A 197 7.44 -7.85 -0.12
C LEU A 197 8.68 -8.03 -1.01
N ASP A 198 9.87 -7.79 -0.46
CA ASP A 198 11.13 -8.02 -1.16
C ASP A 198 11.38 -9.50 -1.45
N LEU A 199 11.11 -10.40 -0.49
CA LEU A 199 11.22 -11.85 -0.67
C LEU A 199 10.23 -12.37 -1.73
N ALA A 200 9.01 -11.82 -1.75
CA ALA A 200 7.98 -12.16 -2.73
C ALA A 200 8.21 -11.48 -4.11
N ALA A 201 9.30 -10.72 -4.27
CA ALA A 201 9.62 -9.96 -5.48
C ALA A 201 8.51 -8.97 -5.92
N ILE A 202 7.78 -8.40 -4.95
CA ILE A 202 6.67 -7.47 -5.19
C ILE A 202 7.21 -6.04 -5.25
N GLY A 203 7.42 -5.54 -6.48
CA GLY A 203 7.89 -4.18 -6.73
C GLY A 203 6.77 -3.13 -6.89
N ASN A 204 5.52 -3.58 -7.05
CA ASN A 204 4.35 -2.71 -7.23
C ASN A 204 3.62 -2.39 -5.91
N ALA A 205 4.22 -2.71 -4.76
CA ALA A 205 3.67 -2.44 -3.43
C ALA A 205 4.69 -1.78 -2.53
N GLN A 206 4.22 -0.91 -1.65
CA GLN A 206 5.11 -0.13 -0.79
C GLN A 206 4.43 0.12 0.57
N VAL A 207 5.20 0.30 1.65
CA VAL A 207 4.64 0.47 3.00
C VAL A 207 5.18 1.71 3.71
N ARG A 208 4.33 2.41 4.47
CA ARG A 208 4.64 3.67 5.14
C ARG A 208 4.10 3.70 6.56
N GLN A 209 4.79 4.43 7.43
CA GLN A 209 4.24 4.76 8.74
C GLN A 209 3.09 5.75 8.63
N GLY A 210 1.99 5.49 9.34
CA GLY A 210 0.85 6.39 9.40
C GLY A 210 -0.16 5.99 10.46
N ASP A 211 -0.99 6.97 10.83
CA ASP A 211 -2.11 6.78 11.76
C ASP A 211 -3.38 6.41 10.98
N VAL A 212 -4.09 5.39 11.45
CA VAL A 212 -5.35 4.92 10.86
C VAL A 212 -6.47 5.98 10.95
N TYR A 213 -6.37 6.91 11.91
CA TYR A 213 -7.31 8.03 12.09
C TYR A 213 -6.98 9.25 11.21
N ALA A 214 -5.81 9.25 10.56
CA ALA A 214 -5.37 10.34 9.69
C ALA A 214 -4.46 9.78 8.59
N LEU A 215 -5.05 9.03 7.66
CA LEU A 215 -4.28 8.27 6.67
C LEU A 215 -3.47 9.23 5.77
N PRO A 216 -2.14 9.03 5.63
CA PRO A 216 -1.25 9.90 4.86
C PRO A 216 -1.35 9.61 3.35
N VAL A 217 -2.57 9.62 2.82
CA VAL A 217 -2.91 9.32 1.44
C VAL A 217 -3.97 10.29 0.91
N GLU A 218 -3.96 10.49 -0.41
CA GLU A 218 -4.92 11.33 -1.10
C GLU A 218 -6.36 10.77 -1.00
N ARG A 219 -7.35 11.66 -1.08
CA ARG A 219 -8.75 11.25 -1.19
C ARG A 219 -8.98 10.56 -2.52
N GLU A 220 -9.99 9.70 -2.61
CA GLU A 220 -10.50 9.18 -3.88
C GLU A 220 -9.47 8.48 -4.79
N SER A 221 -8.51 7.79 -4.19
CA SER A 221 -7.31 7.30 -4.87
C SER A 221 -7.20 5.78 -4.97
N PHE A 222 -8.07 5.04 -4.28
CA PHE A 222 -7.98 3.58 -4.15
C PHE A 222 -9.25 2.86 -4.57
N ASP A 223 -9.06 1.71 -5.23
CA ASP A 223 -10.11 0.85 -5.77
C ASP A 223 -10.54 -0.20 -4.74
N LEU A 224 -9.58 -0.61 -3.91
CA LEU A 224 -9.76 -1.51 -2.78
C LEU A 224 -9.01 -0.92 -1.58
N VAL A 225 -9.72 -0.77 -0.45
CA VAL A 225 -9.13 -0.51 0.86
C VAL A 225 -9.41 -1.72 1.74
N THR A 226 -8.38 -2.25 2.42
CA THR A 226 -8.50 -3.36 3.37
C THR A 226 -8.20 -2.89 4.79
N ILE A 227 -8.93 -3.45 5.76
CA ILE A 227 -8.63 -3.37 7.19
C ILE A 227 -8.72 -4.80 7.74
N HIS A 228 -7.59 -5.41 8.07
CA HIS A 228 -7.53 -6.82 8.48
C HIS A 228 -6.98 -6.97 9.89
N GLN A 229 -7.85 -7.33 10.84
CA GLN A 229 -7.50 -7.56 12.25
C GLN A 229 -6.88 -6.33 12.93
N VAL A 230 -7.50 -5.16 12.72
CA VAL A 230 -7.02 -3.88 13.27
C VAL A 230 -8.07 -3.25 14.19
N LEU A 231 -9.35 -3.33 13.86
CA LEU A 231 -10.38 -2.50 14.50
C LEU A 231 -10.57 -2.84 15.98
N HIS A 232 -10.30 -4.08 16.39
CA HIS A 232 -10.39 -4.47 17.81
C HIS A 232 -9.33 -3.84 18.72
N PHE A 233 -8.26 -3.27 18.15
CA PHE A 233 -7.27 -2.47 18.87
C PHE A 233 -7.65 -0.98 18.98
N LEU A 234 -8.71 -0.55 18.31
CA LEU A 234 -9.07 0.86 18.17
C LEU A 234 -10.14 1.29 19.18
N ASP A 235 -9.94 2.48 19.75
CA ASP A 235 -10.92 3.15 20.59
C ASP A 235 -12.11 3.69 19.77
N ASP A 236 -11.88 4.18 18.54
CA ASP A 236 -12.93 4.62 17.60
C ASP A 236 -12.85 3.93 16.23
N PRO A 237 -13.35 2.69 16.09
CA PRO A 237 -13.37 1.98 14.80
C PRO A 237 -14.09 2.73 13.68
N LEU A 238 -15.13 3.51 14.01
CA LEU A 238 -15.90 4.25 13.00
C LEU A 238 -15.06 5.38 12.39
N ALA A 239 -14.21 6.06 13.18
CA ALA A 239 -13.28 7.06 12.65
C ALA A 239 -12.31 6.44 11.62
N ALA A 240 -11.75 5.26 11.91
CA ALA A 240 -10.90 4.54 10.97
C ALA A 240 -11.65 4.11 9.69
N ILE A 241 -12.89 3.61 9.82
CA ILE A 241 -13.74 3.27 8.67
C ILE A 241 -14.03 4.51 7.80
N ARG A 242 -14.26 5.68 8.42
CA ARG A 242 -14.46 6.94 7.69
C ARG A 242 -13.21 7.38 6.93
N GLU A 243 -12.03 7.26 7.52
CA GLU A 243 -10.77 7.54 6.83
C GLU A 243 -10.50 6.57 5.68
N ALA A 244 -10.81 5.29 5.86
CA ALA A 244 -10.75 4.29 4.79
C ALA A 244 -11.74 4.63 3.65
N ALA A 245 -12.98 5.01 3.99
CA ALA A 245 -13.99 5.44 3.02
C ALA A 245 -13.54 6.70 2.25
N ARG A 246 -12.91 7.67 2.93
CA ARG A 246 -12.34 8.88 2.31
C ARG A 246 -11.32 8.55 1.22
N ALA A 247 -10.50 7.51 1.42
CA ALA A 247 -9.46 7.11 0.49
C ALA A 247 -10.03 6.41 -0.76
N LEU A 248 -11.24 5.86 -0.70
CA LEU A 248 -11.89 5.18 -1.81
C LEU A 248 -12.27 6.16 -2.93
N ARG A 249 -11.93 5.78 -4.16
CA ARG A 249 -12.49 6.41 -5.35
C ARG A 249 -13.98 6.05 -5.48
N PRO A 250 -14.76 6.78 -6.30
CA PRO A 250 -16.10 6.36 -6.68
C PRO A 250 -16.12 4.90 -7.17
N ASN A 251 -17.07 4.08 -6.69
CA ASN A 251 -17.19 2.65 -6.98
C ASN A 251 -16.04 1.78 -6.42
N GLY A 252 -15.15 2.33 -5.58
CA GLY A 252 -14.15 1.59 -4.81
C GLY A 252 -14.80 0.74 -3.71
N ARG A 253 -14.05 -0.23 -3.16
CA ARG A 253 -14.56 -1.13 -2.12
C ARG A 253 -13.74 -1.10 -0.85
N LEU A 254 -14.41 -1.12 0.30
CA LEU A 254 -13.82 -1.37 1.61
C LEU A 254 -14.07 -2.82 2.00
N LEU A 255 -13.01 -3.54 2.35
CA LEU A 255 -13.07 -4.88 2.92
C LEU A 255 -12.52 -4.87 4.34
N VAL A 256 -13.39 -5.12 5.31
CA VAL A 256 -13.01 -5.26 6.72
C VAL A 256 -13.01 -6.74 7.07
N VAL A 257 -11.97 -7.20 7.75
CA VAL A 257 -11.87 -8.56 8.30
C VAL A 257 -11.52 -8.45 9.77
N ASP A 258 -12.36 -9.02 10.63
CA ASP A 258 -12.15 -8.97 12.07
C ASP A 258 -12.91 -10.13 12.75
N PHE A 259 -12.89 -10.21 14.08
CA PHE A 259 -13.56 -11.27 14.81
C PHE A 259 -15.06 -11.02 14.97
N ALA A 260 -15.84 -12.11 14.94
CA ALA A 260 -17.21 -12.10 15.46
C ALA A 260 -17.21 -11.86 16.98
N PRO A 261 -18.33 -11.45 17.61
CA PRO A 261 -18.38 -11.26 19.05
C PRO A 261 -18.02 -12.53 19.81
N HIS A 262 -17.14 -12.42 20.81
CA HIS A 262 -16.67 -13.56 21.62
C HIS A 262 -16.48 -13.17 23.10
N LYS A 263 -16.22 -14.16 23.97
CA LYS A 263 -16.08 -13.99 25.43
C LYS A 263 -14.67 -14.27 25.96
N LEU A 264 -13.70 -14.46 25.07
CA LEU A 264 -12.30 -14.71 25.40
C LEU A 264 -11.62 -13.44 25.97
N GLU A 265 -11.80 -13.19 27.26
CA GLU A 265 -11.29 -11.98 27.96
C GLU A 265 -9.76 -11.90 28.07
N PHE A 266 -9.05 -13.04 28.05
CA PHE A 266 -7.57 -13.04 28.07
C PHE A 266 -6.98 -12.25 26.88
N LEU A 267 -7.71 -12.09 25.77
CA LEU A 267 -7.29 -11.24 24.65
C LEU A 267 -7.21 -9.75 25.02
N ARG A 268 -7.99 -9.26 25.99
CA ARG A 268 -7.83 -7.90 26.53
C ARG A 268 -6.63 -7.80 27.45
N GLU A 269 -6.50 -8.79 28.34
CA GLU A 269 -5.53 -8.78 29.43
C GLU A 269 -4.11 -9.01 28.91
N GLU A 270 -3.94 -9.92 27.96
CA GLU A 270 -2.64 -10.41 27.50
C GLU A 270 -2.28 -9.94 26.08
N HIS A 271 -3.27 -9.63 25.25
CA HIS A 271 -3.07 -9.27 23.84
C HIS A 271 -3.56 -7.86 23.47
N ALA A 272 -3.89 -7.03 24.47
CA ALA A 272 -4.27 -5.62 24.31
C ALA A 272 -5.48 -5.36 23.39
N HIS A 273 -6.37 -6.35 23.21
CA HIS A 273 -7.65 -6.09 22.54
C HIS A 273 -8.45 -5.08 23.37
N LEU A 274 -8.93 -4.01 22.73
CA LEU A 274 -9.90 -3.10 23.34
C LEU A 274 -11.33 -3.62 23.18
N ARG A 275 -11.57 -4.47 22.17
CA ARG A 275 -12.87 -5.00 21.79
C ARG A 275 -12.80 -6.50 21.51
N LEU A 276 -13.86 -7.23 21.86
CA LEU A 276 -13.96 -8.68 21.71
C LEU A 276 -14.84 -9.03 20.50
N GLY A 277 -14.44 -8.55 19.33
CA GLY A 277 -15.15 -8.73 18.07
C GLY A 277 -16.33 -7.77 17.83
N PHE A 278 -16.96 -7.93 16.68
CA PHE A 278 -17.95 -7.01 16.13
C PHE A 278 -19.15 -7.75 15.53
N SER A 279 -20.36 -7.26 15.79
CA SER A 279 -21.57 -7.81 15.17
C SER A 279 -21.77 -7.28 13.75
N ASP A 280 -22.55 -8.02 12.94
CA ASP A 280 -22.95 -7.57 11.60
C ASP A 280 -23.73 -6.26 11.66
N GLU A 281 -24.66 -6.13 12.60
CA GLU A 281 -25.45 -4.90 12.77
C GLU A 281 -24.54 -3.67 13.00
N GLN A 282 -23.55 -3.81 13.89
CA GLN A 282 -22.60 -2.75 14.21
C GLN A 282 -21.73 -2.39 13.00
N MET A 283 -21.12 -3.40 12.36
CA MET A 283 -20.21 -3.16 11.24
C MET A 283 -20.94 -2.57 10.03
N LEU A 284 -22.10 -3.12 9.68
CA LEU A 284 -22.91 -2.63 8.57
C LEU A 284 -23.48 -1.23 8.86
N GLY A 285 -23.78 -0.92 10.14
CA GLY A 285 -24.14 0.42 10.58
C GLY A 285 -23.00 1.41 10.33
N TRP A 286 -21.79 1.10 10.78
CA TRP A 286 -20.62 1.95 10.56
C TRP A 286 -20.27 2.16 9.10
N MET A 287 -20.40 1.12 8.27
CA MET A 287 -20.20 1.26 6.82
C MET A 287 -21.19 2.25 6.21
N ARG A 288 -22.47 2.18 6.59
CA ARG A 288 -23.49 3.15 6.13
C ARG A 288 -23.21 4.57 6.65
N ASP A 289 -22.81 4.71 7.91
CA ASP A 289 -22.46 6.01 8.50
C ASP A 289 -21.22 6.64 7.87
N ALA A 290 -20.36 5.83 7.26
CA ALA A 290 -19.22 6.26 6.46
C ALA A 290 -19.57 6.52 4.98
N GLY A 291 -20.85 6.38 4.60
CA GLY A 291 -21.34 6.62 3.23
C GLY A 291 -21.12 5.45 2.27
N LEU A 292 -20.88 4.24 2.77
CA LEU A 292 -20.68 3.04 1.97
C LEU A 292 -21.95 2.17 1.94
N GLU A 293 -22.13 1.46 0.84
CA GLU A 293 -23.20 0.47 0.66
C GLU A 293 -22.66 -0.94 0.92
N PRO A 294 -23.14 -1.66 1.95
CA PRO A 294 -22.71 -3.03 2.18
C PRO A 294 -23.12 -3.98 1.07
N GLU A 295 -22.19 -4.81 0.59
CA GLU A 295 -22.41 -5.76 -0.50
C GLU A 295 -22.48 -7.20 -0.02
N LYS A 296 -21.61 -7.57 0.92
CA LYS A 296 -21.41 -8.97 1.29
C LYS A 296 -20.88 -9.11 2.71
N THR A 297 -21.41 -10.09 3.42
CA THR A 297 -20.85 -10.58 4.69
C THR A 297 -20.49 -12.04 4.53
N LEU A 298 -19.32 -12.43 5.04
CA LEU A 298 -18.90 -13.82 5.15
C LEU A 298 -18.51 -14.13 6.58
N GLU A 299 -18.68 -15.38 6.96
CA GLU A 299 -18.32 -15.90 8.27
C GLU A 299 -17.52 -17.19 8.09
N LEU A 300 -16.44 -17.29 8.85
CA LEU A 300 -15.55 -18.42 8.86
C LEU A 300 -15.43 -18.90 10.29
N GLU A 301 -16.06 -20.04 10.58
CA GLU A 301 -15.97 -20.67 11.88
C GLU A 301 -14.62 -21.39 12.03
N PRO A 302 -14.00 -21.35 13.22
CA PRO A 302 -12.80 -22.12 13.50
C PRO A 302 -13.12 -23.61 13.34
N LYS A 303 -12.19 -24.38 12.75
CA LYS A 303 -12.29 -25.84 12.80
C LYS A 303 -11.98 -26.24 14.23
N ALA A 304 -13.00 -26.60 15.01
CA ALA A 304 -12.84 -27.00 16.40
C ALA A 304 -11.73 -28.06 16.52
N ALA A 305 -10.61 -27.69 17.12
CA ALA A 305 -9.61 -28.63 17.61
C ALA A 305 -9.88 -28.78 19.11
N ASN A 306 -10.36 -29.96 19.53
CA ASN A 306 -10.38 -30.39 20.92
C ASN A 306 -11.25 -29.58 21.91
N GLY A 307 -12.34 -28.94 21.47
CA GLY A 307 -13.34 -28.36 22.38
C GLY A 307 -12.96 -27.01 23.00
N GLU A 308 -11.90 -26.37 22.52
CA GLU A 308 -11.56 -24.97 22.86
C GLU A 308 -12.46 -24.00 22.05
N GLU A 309 -12.90 -22.90 22.68
CA GLU A 309 -13.60 -21.80 21.99
C GLU A 309 -12.63 -21.14 21.00
N GLY A 310 -12.82 -21.39 19.70
CA GLY A 310 -12.05 -20.73 18.66
C GLY A 310 -12.63 -19.36 18.28
N LEU A 311 -11.84 -18.57 17.57
CA LEU A 311 -12.26 -17.26 17.08
C LEU A 311 -12.91 -17.38 15.69
N THR A 312 -14.20 -17.06 15.61
CA THR A 312 -14.89 -16.89 14.33
C THR A 312 -14.42 -15.62 13.64
N VAL A 313 -13.99 -15.75 12.38
CA VAL A 313 -13.54 -14.62 11.55
C VAL A 313 -14.69 -14.17 10.65
N LYS A 314 -14.92 -12.87 10.59
CA LYS A 314 -15.94 -12.22 9.78
C LYS A 314 -15.29 -11.35 8.72
N LEU A 315 -15.88 -11.32 7.54
CA LEU A 315 -15.51 -10.42 6.46
C LEU A 315 -16.73 -9.60 6.08
N TRP A 316 -16.56 -8.28 5.99
CA TRP A 316 -17.58 -7.34 5.53
C TRP A 316 -17.04 -6.56 4.34
N LEU A 317 -17.73 -6.63 3.21
CA LEU A 317 -17.41 -5.90 2.00
C LEU A 317 -18.48 -4.83 1.78
N ALA A 318 -18.05 -3.59 1.56
CA ALA A 318 -18.91 -2.49 1.17
C ALA A 318 -18.31 -1.73 -0.02
N ARG A 319 -19.16 -1.01 -0.75
CA ARG A 319 -18.82 -0.24 -1.94
C ARG A 319 -19.13 1.23 -1.73
N ASP A 320 -18.27 2.09 -2.26
CA ASP A 320 -18.58 3.51 -2.42
C ASP A 320 -19.61 3.69 -3.56
N PRO A 321 -20.82 4.22 -3.28
CA PRO A 321 -21.91 4.28 -4.27
C PRO A 321 -21.71 5.36 -5.32
N ARG A 322 -20.72 6.24 -5.18
CA ARG A 322 -20.48 7.31 -6.14
C ARG A 322 -20.07 6.69 -7.47
N LEU A 323 -20.54 7.28 -8.57
CA LEU A 323 -20.19 6.87 -9.92
C LEU A 323 -19.38 7.99 -10.59
N LEU A 324 -18.32 7.63 -11.31
CA LEU A 324 -17.62 8.57 -12.18
C LEU A 324 -18.54 8.96 -13.33
N ILE A 325 -19.07 10.18 -13.28
CA ILE A 325 -19.80 10.77 -14.41
C ILE A 325 -18.74 11.28 -15.39
N ALA A 326 -18.72 10.76 -16.61
CA ALA A 326 -17.88 11.32 -17.66
C ALA A 326 -18.43 12.71 -18.02
N ASP A 327 -17.58 13.74 -18.00
CA ASP A 327 -17.95 15.06 -18.51
C ASP A 327 -18.45 14.92 -19.95
N PRO A 328 -19.62 15.49 -20.31
CA PRO A 328 -20.07 15.50 -21.69
C PRO A 328 -19.03 16.24 -22.51
N VAL A 329 -18.43 15.53 -23.48
CA VAL A 329 -17.50 16.09 -24.45
C VAL A 329 -18.18 17.27 -25.13
N SER A 330 -17.79 18.49 -24.76
CA SER A 330 -18.18 19.70 -25.45
C SER A 330 -17.56 19.66 -26.84
N HIS A 331 -18.31 19.12 -27.80
CA HIS A 331 -18.02 19.27 -29.21
C HIS A 331 -18.24 20.74 -29.57
N GLY A 332 -17.24 21.57 -29.28
CA GLY A 332 -17.12 22.91 -29.82
C GLY A 332 -17.04 22.80 -31.34
N SER A 333 -18.18 22.93 -32.00
CA SER A 333 -18.27 23.12 -33.43
C SER A 333 -17.73 24.50 -33.75
N GLN A 334 -16.41 24.60 -33.90
CA GLN A 334 -15.75 25.79 -34.38
C GLN A 334 -16.08 25.92 -35.88
N LYS A 335 -17.14 26.67 -36.18
CA LYS A 335 -17.43 27.12 -37.54
C LYS A 335 -16.26 27.99 -38.00
N TRP A 336 -15.54 27.52 -39.00
CA TRP A 336 -14.58 28.30 -39.76
C TRP A 336 -15.36 29.28 -40.65
N GLU A 337 -15.28 30.58 -40.36
CA GLU A 337 -15.69 31.64 -41.29
C GLU A 337 -14.46 32.07 -42.10
N PRO A 338 -14.55 32.13 -43.44
CA PRO A 338 -13.45 32.62 -44.25
C PRO A 338 -13.36 34.15 -44.14
N VAL A 339 -12.18 34.64 -43.77
CA VAL A 339 -11.84 36.07 -43.83
C VAL A 339 -11.78 36.47 -45.31
N LEU A 340 -12.74 37.31 -45.74
CA LEU A 340 -12.61 38.13 -46.95
C LEU A 340 -12.13 39.51 -46.50
N GLY A 341 -10.96 39.91 -46.98
CA GLY A 341 -10.35 41.23 -46.74
C GLY A 341 -8.87 41.21 -46.99
#